data_AF-A0A433RXL3-F1
#
_entry.id   AF-A0A433RXL3-F1
#
_cell.length_a   1.000
_cell.length_b   1.000
_cell.length_c   1.000
_cell.angle_alpha   90.00
_cell.angle_beta   90.00
_cell.angle_gamma   90.00
#
_symmetry.space_group_name_H-M   'P 1'
#
loop_
_entity.id
_entity.type
_entity.pdbx_description
1 polymer ?
#
loop_
_entity_poly.entity_id
_entity_poly.type
_entity_poly.pdbx_seq_one_letter_code
_entity_poly.pdbx_strand_id
1 'polypeptide(L)'
;MIPQQEQQYLTHVLEELSKAYTTTAEAVTQKDDAYKDLQQYTIDYHAELDKMEIYNHQQTLSMIDKQGHAKVLAKKRLEKLIDTSYRSSYEIMQYAKQFRNANVTPIARHGEEPLDLTCTTLEELARTISQKITSPSTAVICKNQQQLELLRPLLALPILDSSTVHFTNEPLLTTVQYAKGLEFDTVIIPFKESYTTDYDKGLLYIGCTRAMHELMLLSLIDAV
;
A
#
# COMPACT_ATOMS: atom_id res chain seq x y z
N MET A 1 -5.67 17.18 -19.21
CA MET A 1 -4.97 16.17 -20.05
C MET A 1 -3.51 16.23 -19.70
N ILE A 2 -2.93 15.09 -19.32
CA ILE A 2 -1.50 14.96 -19.05
C ILE A 2 -0.76 15.03 -20.39
N PRO A 3 0.41 15.70 -20.48
CA PRO A 3 1.21 15.68 -21.69
C PRO A 3 1.62 14.24 -22.05
N GLN A 4 1.42 13.84 -23.30
CA GLN A 4 1.70 12.49 -23.80
C GLN A 4 3.16 12.04 -23.58
N GLN A 5 4.10 13.00 -23.56
CA GLN A 5 5.51 12.77 -23.22
C GLN A 5 5.73 12.31 -21.77
N GLU A 6 4.88 12.76 -20.85
CA GLU A 6 5.01 12.48 -19.42
C GLU A 6 4.47 11.07 -19.09
N GLN A 7 3.40 10.65 -19.77
CA GLN A 7 2.94 9.25 -19.74
C GLN A 7 4.00 8.29 -20.31
N GLN A 8 4.64 8.64 -21.42
CA GLN A 8 5.72 7.84 -22.00
C GLN A 8 6.93 7.74 -21.07
N TYR A 9 7.31 8.84 -20.42
CA TYR A 9 8.39 8.85 -19.43
C TYR A 9 8.08 7.94 -18.24
N LEU A 10 6.85 7.98 -17.73
CA LEU A 10 6.45 7.15 -16.61
C LEU A 10 6.43 5.66 -16.94
N THR A 11 5.83 5.29 -18.08
CA THR A 11 5.84 3.91 -18.55
C THR A 11 7.27 3.41 -18.69
N HIS A 12 8.15 4.24 -19.25
CA HIS A 12 9.57 3.91 -19.36
C HIS A 12 10.25 3.70 -17.99
N VAL A 13 10.01 4.60 -17.01
CA VAL A 13 10.58 4.46 -15.65
C VAL A 13 10.07 3.20 -14.95
N LEU A 14 8.79 2.87 -15.10
CA LEU A 14 8.19 1.66 -14.53
C LEU A 14 8.72 0.38 -15.18
N GLU A 15 8.88 0.38 -16.51
CA GLU A 15 9.51 -0.72 -17.23
C GLU A 15 10.96 -0.93 -16.77
N GLU A 16 11.74 0.14 -16.64
CA GLU A 16 13.12 0.08 -16.15
C GLU A 16 13.19 -0.41 -14.70
N LEU A 17 12.29 0.03 -13.83
CA LEU A 17 12.19 -0.46 -12.44
C LEU A 17 11.82 -1.94 -12.38
N SER A 18 10.86 -2.37 -13.19
CA SER A 18 10.42 -3.78 -13.29
C SER A 18 11.55 -4.67 -13.82
N LYS A 19 12.28 -4.20 -14.82
CA LYS A 19 13.46 -4.88 -15.38
C LYS A 19 14.60 -4.97 -14.37
N ALA A 20 14.86 -3.89 -13.63
CA ALA A 20 15.85 -3.89 -12.56
C ALA A 20 15.46 -4.84 -11.42
N TYR A 21 14.17 -4.91 -11.07
CA TYR A 21 13.64 -5.82 -10.06
C TYR A 21 13.80 -7.28 -10.47
N THR A 22 13.34 -7.66 -11.67
CA THR A 22 13.45 -9.03 -12.20
C THR A 22 14.90 -9.48 -12.28
N THR A 23 15.79 -8.65 -12.83
CA THR A 23 17.24 -8.93 -12.89
C THR A 23 17.84 -9.14 -11.50
N THR A 24 17.43 -8.32 -10.52
CA THR A 24 17.92 -8.43 -9.14
C THR A 24 17.37 -9.68 -8.46
N ALA A 25 16.10 -10.02 -8.69
CA ALA A 25 15.45 -11.20 -8.13
C ALA A 25 16.10 -12.48 -8.66
N GLU A 26 16.32 -12.60 -9.96
CA GLU A 26 17.03 -13.73 -10.59
C GLU A 26 18.44 -13.88 -10.01
N ALA A 27 19.16 -12.77 -9.86
CA ALA A 27 20.51 -12.81 -9.31
C ALA A 27 20.57 -13.14 -7.82
N VAL A 28 19.50 -12.94 -7.06
CA VAL A 28 19.37 -13.42 -5.67
C VAL A 28 19.13 -14.94 -5.69
N THR A 29 18.18 -15.41 -6.51
CA THR A 29 17.88 -16.84 -6.64
C THR A 29 19.10 -17.65 -7.08
N GLN A 30 19.82 -17.22 -8.11
CA GLN A 30 21.04 -17.89 -8.56
C GLN A 30 22.12 -17.98 -7.48
N LYS A 31 22.19 -16.99 -6.59
CA LYS A 31 23.16 -16.99 -5.49
C LYS A 31 22.74 -17.88 -4.33
N ASP A 32 21.44 -17.93 -4.02
CA ASP A 32 20.89 -18.88 -3.06
C ASP A 32 21.11 -20.33 -3.54
N ASP A 33 20.94 -20.59 -4.83
CA ASP A 33 21.18 -21.92 -5.41
C ASP A 33 22.67 -22.27 -5.38
N ALA A 34 23.56 -21.37 -5.81
CA ALA A 34 25.01 -21.58 -5.75
C ALA A 34 25.52 -21.79 -4.31
N TYR A 35 24.93 -21.12 -3.32
CA TYR A 35 25.23 -21.34 -1.90
C TYR A 35 24.86 -22.76 -1.47
N LYS A 36 23.64 -23.21 -1.81
CA LYS A 36 23.16 -24.57 -1.48
C LYS A 36 24.00 -25.64 -2.15
N ASP A 37 24.33 -25.47 -3.43
CA ASP A 37 25.13 -26.43 -4.19
C ASP A 37 26.54 -26.58 -3.59
N LEU A 38 27.22 -25.47 -3.29
CA LEU A 38 28.55 -25.50 -2.67
C LEU A 38 28.53 -26.06 -1.24
N GLN A 39 27.48 -25.75 -0.48
CA GLN A 39 27.28 -26.31 0.85
C GLN A 39 27.06 -27.83 0.77
N GLN A 40 26.20 -28.30 -0.13
CA GLN A 40 25.91 -29.71 -0.34
C GLN A 40 27.17 -30.47 -0.80
N TYR A 41 27.92 -29.93 -1.77
CA TYR A 41 29.20 -30.47 -2.20
C TYR A 41 30.20 -30.58 -1.04
N THR A 42 30.31 -29.55 -0.21
CA THR A 42 31.24 -29.56 0.94
C THR A 42 30.85 -30.61 1.98
N ILE A 43 29.56 -30.93 2.12
CA ILE A 43 29.06 -32.00 3.00
C ILE A 43 29.32 -33.38 2.39
N ASP A 44 28.95 -33.57 1.12
CA ASP A 44 29.01 -34.87 0.43
C ASP A 44 30.45 -35.36 0.25
N TYR A 45 31.38 -34.44 0.02
CA TYR A 45 32.80 -34.74 -0.21
C TYR A 45 33.69 -34.37 0.99
N HIS A 46 33.11 -34.14 2.18
CA HIS A 46 33.85 -33.66 3.36
C HIS A 46 35.08 -34.51 3.73
N ALA A 47 35.00 -35.83 3.54
CA ALA A 47 36.08 -36.77 3.86
C ALA A 47 37.22 -36.81 2.82
N GLU A 48 36.97 -36.28 1.62
CA GLU A 48 37.90 -36.29 0.49
C GLU A 48 38.62 -34.95 0.30
N LEU A 49 38.08 -33.87 0.88
CA LEU A 49 38.62 -32.51 0.78
C LEU A 49 39.79 -32.27 1.74
N ASP A 50 40.81 -31.56 1.26
CA ASP A 50 41.91 -31.12 2.11
C ASP A 50 41.57 -29.84 2.91
N LYS A 51 42.43 -29.50 3.88
CA LYS A 51 42.22 -28.32 4.76
C LYS A 51 42.21 -26.99 4.00
N MET A 52 43.00 -26.88 2.94
CA MET A 52 43.06 -25.66 2.12
C MET A 52 41.83 -25.53 1.22
N GLU A 53 41.30 -26.63 0.70
CA GLU A 53 40.06 -26.66 -0.06
C GLU A 53 38.85 -26.29 0.80
N ILE A 54 38.75 -26.86 2.00
CA ILE A 54 37.70 -26.51 2.98
C ILE A 54 37.78 -25.01 3.33
N TYR A 55 38.98 -24.48 3.56
CA TYR A 55 39.18 -23.06 3.84
C TYR A 55 38.73 -22.17 2.69
N ASN A 56 39.09 -22.53 1.45
CA ASN A 56 38.68 -21.80 0.26
C ASN A 56 37.15 -21.81 0.09
N HIS A 57 36.49 -22.96 0.28
CA HIS A 57 35.02 -23.03 0.23
C HIS A 57 34.36 -22.17 1.30
N GLN A 58 34.89 -22.15 2.53
CA GLN A 58 34.39 -21.28 3.59
C GLN A 58 34.53 -19.79 3.25
N GLN A 59 35.64 -19.39 2.63
CA GLN A 59 35.82 -18.01 2.13
C GLN A 59 34.80 -17.68 1.03
N THR A 60 34.58 -18.61 0.09
CA THR A 60 33.60 -18.44 -0.99
C THR A 60 32.17 -18.33 -0.45
N LEU A 61 31.76 -19.19 0.49
CA LEU A 61 30.44 -19.10 1.15
C LEU A 61 30.26 -17.76 1.86
N SER A 62 31.28 -17.29 2.59
CA SER A 62 31.23 -15.98 3.26
C SER A 62 31.11 -14.81 2.28
N MET A 63 31.75 -14.89 1.11
CA MET A 63 31.61 -13.88 0.06
C MET A 63 30.24 -13.91 -0.59
N ILE A 64 29.68 -15.11 -0.86
CA ILE A 64 28.33 -15.26 -1.42
C ILE A 64 27.30 -14.67 -0.46
N ASP A 65 27.41 -14.96 0.84
CA ASP A 65 26.52 -14.45 1.89
C ASP A 65 26.56 -12.92 1.99
N LYS A 66 27.76 -12.32 2.11
CA LYS A 66 27.93 -10.85 2.14
C LYS A 66 27.37 -10.17 0.90
N GLN A 67 27.60 -10.75 -0.29
CA GLN A 67 27.10 -10.19 -1.55
C GLN A 67 25.60 -10.44 -1.75
N GLY A 68 25.06 -11.55 -1.24
CA GLY A 68 23.65 -11.90 -1.27
C GLY A 68 22.83 -10.92 -0.42
N HIS A 69 23.27 -10.62 0.79
CA HIS A 69 22.63 -9.64 1.68
C HIS A 69 22.42 -8.26 1.04
N ALA A 70 23.43 -7.73 0.34
CA ALA A 70 23.34 -6.44 -0.35
C ALA A 70 22.28 -6.46 -1.48
N LYS A 71 22.21 -7.56 -2.26
CA LYS A 71 21.23 -7.72 -3.32
C LYS A 71 19.81 -7.92 -2.79
N VAL A 72 19.64 -8.67 -1.70
CA VAL A 72 18.34 -8.82 -1.02
C VAL A 72 17.84 -7.47 -0.50
N LEU A 73 18.73 -6.64 0.06
CA LEU A 73 18.36 -5.29 0.50
C LEU A 73 17.99 -4.38 -0.69
N ALA A 74 18.72 -4.48 -1.80
CA ALA A 74 18.39 -3.76 -3.03
C ALA A 74 17.03 -4.22 -3.61
N LYS A 75 16.75 -5.53 -3.63
CA LYS A 75 15.45 -6.09 -4.03
C LYS A 75 14.33 -5.51 -3.17
N LYS A 76 14.46 -5.55 -1.84
CA LYS A 76 13.46 -4.95 -0.91
C LYS A 76 13.25 -3.45 -1.13
N ARG A 77 14.31 -2.71 -1.49
CA ARG A 77 14.19 -1.29 -1.83
C ARG A 77 13.44 -1.07 -3.15
N LEU A 78 13.71 -1.90 -4.16
CA LEU A 78 13.01 -1.86 -5.45
C LEU A 78 11.54 -2.25 -5.30
N GLU A 79 11.22 -3.32 -4.55
CA GLU A 79 9.84 -3.70 -4.19
C GLU A 79 9.12 -2.52 -3.55
N LYS A 80 9.75 -1.92 -2.53
CA LYS A 80 9.19 -0.73 -1.87
C LYS A 80 8.99 0.43 -2.83
N LEU A 81 9.94 0.72 -3.72
CA LEU A 81 9.81 1.81 -4.69
C LEU A 81 8.67 1.57 -5.68
N ILE A 82 8.53 0.34 -6.17
CA ILE A 82 7.42 -0.09 -7.04
C ILE A 82 6.09 0.08 -6.30
N ASP A 83 5.96 -0.47 -5.10
CA ASP A 83 4.74 -0.37 -4.28
C ASP A 83 4.39 1.09 -3.97
N THR A 84 5.39 1.90 -3.58
CA THR A 84 5.17 3.32 -3.26
C THR A 84 4.79 4.12 -4.50
N SER A 85 5.28 3.74 -5.68
CA SER A 85 4.94 4.37 -6.96
C SER A 85 3.57 4.00 -7.51
N TYR A 86 2.98 2.88 -7.06
CA TYR A 86 1.69 2.37 -7.56
C TYR A 86 0.52 2.54 -6.59
N ARG A 87 0.79 2.85 -5.31
CA ARG A 87 -0.19 2.80 -4.21
C ARG A 87 -1.44 3.65 -4.41
N SER A 88 -1.32 4.93 -4.77
CA SER A 88 -2.46 5.84 -4.96
C SER A 88 -2.23 6.69 -6.19
N SER A 89 -3.31 7.12 -6.86
CA SER A 89 -3.18 8.00 -8.02
C SER A 89 -2.58 9.36 -7.65
N TYR A 90 -2.05 10.05 -8.65
CA TYR A 90 -1.56 11.42 -8.52
C TYR A 90 -2.65 12.35 -7.95
N GLU A 91 -3.88 12.25 -8.45
CA GLU A 91 -5.05 13.04 -8.06
C GLU A 91 -5.38 12.80 -6.58
N ILE A 92 -5.47 11.53 -6.14
CA ILE A 92 -5.68 11.17 -4.73
C ILE A 92 -4.57 11.73 -3.85
N MET A 93 -3.31 11.64 -4.29
CA MET A 93 -2.18 12.17 -3.52
C MET A 93 -2.16 13.69 -3.44
N GLN A 94 -2.44 14.40 -4.53
CA GLN A 94 -2.54 15.86 -4.50
C GLN A 94 -3.69 16.33 -3.63
N TYR A 95 -4.85 15.69 -3.74
CA TYR A 95 -5.98 15.97 -2.89
C TYR A 95 -5.66 15.70 -1.41
N ALA A 96 -5.00 14.59 -1.08
CA ALA A 96 -4.63 14.28 0.31
C ALA A 96 -3.63 15.29 0.90
N LYS A 97 -2.69 15.82 0.11
CA LYS A 97 -1.68 16.79 0.56
C LYS A 97 -2.26 18.09 1.09
N GLN A 98 -3.47 18.48 0.68
CA GLN A 98 -4.10 19.68 1.21
C GLN A 98 -4.35 19.57 2.74
N PHE A 99 -4.45 18.35 3.27
CA PHE A 99 -4.67 18.09 4.68
C PHE A 99 -3.35 17.97 5.47
N ARG A 100 -2.22 17.72 4.81
CA ARG A 100 -0.93 17.62 5.48
C ARG A 100 0.19 17.98 4.52
N ASN A 101 1.05 18.91 4.92
CA ASN A 101 2.30 19.22 4.24
C ASN A 101 3.25 18.02 4.31
N ALA A 102 3.04 17.06 3.41
CA ALA A 102 3.87 15.90 3.22
C ALA A 102 4.72 16.12 1.97
N ASN A 103 6.05 16.11 2.14
CA ASN A 103 7.02 16.10 1.04
C ASN A 103 7.02 14.73 0.37
N VAL A 104 5.92 14.41 -0.32
CA VAL A 104 5.79 13.21 -1.14
C VAL A 104 5.76 13.67 -2.57
N THR A 105 6.81 13.38 -3.34
CA THR A 105 6.76 13.48 -4.81
C THR A 105 5.86 12.36 -5.31
N PRO A 106 4.62 12.65 -5.78
CA PRO A 106 3.75 11.61 -6.30
C PRO A 106 4.38 11.12 -7.61
N ILE A 107 4.47 9.81 -7.76
CA ILE A 107 4.86 9.19 -9.02
C ILE A 107 3.57 9.04 -9.84
N ALA A 108 3.62 9.46 -11.10
CA ALA A 108 2.46 9.98 -11.85
C ALA A 108 1.49 8.91 -12.41
N ARG A 109 1.00 7.96 -11.60
CA ARG A 109 -0.17 7.17 -12.01
C ARG A 109 -1.41 8.04 -11.92
N HIS A 110 -1.92 8.49 -13.05
CA HIS A 110 -3.14 9.28 -13.10
C HIS A 110 -4.38 8.40 -13.04
N GLY A 111 -5.42 8.88 -12.37
CA GLY A 111 -6.72 8.24 -12.22
C GLY A 111 -7.84 9.28 -12.12
N GLU A 112 -8.98 8.88 -11.57
CA GLU A 112 -10.11 9.78 -11.35
C GLU A 112 -9.83 10.76 -10.21
N GLU A 113 -10.38 11.97 -10.34
CA GLU A 113 -10.33 12.97 -9.29
C GLU A 113 -11.17 12.54 -8.09
N PRO A 114 -10.71 12.75 -6.84
CA PRO A 114 -11.51 12.47 -5.67
C PRO A 114 -12.85 13.19 -5.68
N LEU A 115 -13.91 12.45 -5.39
CA LEU A 115 -15.26 13.00 -5.32
C LEU A 115 -15.49 13.61 -3.93
N ASP A 116 -15.94 14.86 -3.90
CA ASP A 116 -16.33 15.56 -2.67
C ASP A 116 -17.82 15.89 -2.76
N LEU A 117 -18.62 15.22 -1.95
CA LEU A 117 -20.08 15.36 -1.97
C LEU A 117 -20.57 15.85 -0.62
N THR A 118 -21.65 16.63 -0.65
CA THR A 118 -22.31 17.12 0.55
C THR A 118 -23.70 16.50 0.64
N CYS A 119 -24.02 15.95 1.81
CA CYS A 119 -25.30 15.35 2.15
C CYS A 119 -26.01 16.23 3.20
N THR A 120 -27.34 16.18 3.19
CA THR A 120 -28.19 16.92 4.14
C THR A 120 -28.55 16.08 5.36
N THR A 121 -28.78 14.77 5.19
CA THR A 121 -29.14 13.87 6.29
C THR A 121 -28.24 12.65 6.37
N LEU A 122 -28.25 12.00 7.54
CA LEU A 122 -27.50 10.76 7.77
C LEU A 122 -27.98 9.63 6.85
N GLU A 123 -29.28 9.55 6.55
CA GLU A 123 -29.86 8.58 5.63
C GLU A 123 -29.44 8.83 4.18
N GLU A 124 -29.35 10.09 3.75
CA GLU A 124 -28.83 10.44 2.43
C GLU A 124 -27.35 10.07 2.31
N LEU A 125 -26.56 10.34 3.36
CA LEU A 125 -25.16 9.97 3.42
C LEU A 125 -25.00 8.45 3.33
N ALA A 126 -25.73 7.67 4.12
CA ALA A 126 -25.68 6.21 4.08
C ALA A 126 -26.14 5.62 2.74
N ARG A 127 -27.18 6.21 2.13
CA ARG A 127 -27.65 5.82 0.78
C ARG A 127 -26.57 6.08 -0.26
N THR A 128 -25.92 7.24 -0.20
CA THR A 128 -24.83 7.61 -1.12
C THR A 128 -23.66 6.64 -0.99
N ILE A 129 -23.26 6.30 0.24
CA ILE A 129 -22.23 5.27 0.48
C ILE A 129 -22.63 3.96 -0.19
N SER A 130 -23.86 3.48 0.06
CA SER A 130 -24.34 2.21 -0.47
C SER A 130 -24.36 2.17 -2.01
N GLN A 131 -24.69 3.28 -2.67
CA GLN A 131 -24.67 3.40 -4.13
C GLN A 131 -23.27 3.47 -4.73
N LYS A 132 -22.28 3.88 -3.93
CA LYS A 132 -20.89 4.08 -4.36
C LYS A 132 -19.97 2.92 -4.03
N ILE A 133 -20.47 1.91 -3.32
CA ILE A 133 -19.79 0.63 -3.17
C ILE A 133 -19.91 -0.13 -4.49
N THR A 134 -18.84 -0.11 -5.28
CA THR A 134 -18.75 -0.73 -6.62
C THR A 134 -17.77 -1.91 -6.66
N SER A 135 -16.79 -1.94 -5.75
CA SER A 135 -15.74 -2.95 -5.67
C SER A 135 -15.82 -3.76 -4.37
N PRO A 136 -15.48 -5.07 -4.38
CA PRO A 136 -15.28 -5.84 -3.15
C PRO A 136 -14.18 -5.25 -2.26
N SER A 137 -13.19 -4.56 -2.83
CA SER A 137 -12.13 -3.87 -2.07
C SER A 137 -12.55 -2.42 -1.75
N THR A 138 -13.72 -2.25 -1.13
CA THR A 138 -14.22 -0.93 -0.71
C THR A 138 -14.17 -0.79 0.81
N ALA A 139 -13.55 0.27 1.32
CA ALA A 139 -13.59 0.59 2.74
C ALA A 139 -14.29 1.91 3.01
N VAL A 140 -15.26 1.87 3.92
CA VAL A 140 -15.83 3.06 4.56
C VAL A 140 -15.02 3.35 5.82
N ILE A 141 -14.23 4.43 5.82
CA ILE A 141 -13.27 4.73 6.89
C ILE A 141 -13.75 5.91 7.71
N CYS A 142 -14.32 5.66 8.88
CA CYS A 142 -14.74 6.67 9.84
C CYS A 142 -13.55 7.25 10.62
N LYS A 143 -13.67 8.49 11.12
CA LYS A 143 -12.67 9.12 11.99
C LYS A 143 -12.47 8.34 13.29
N ASN A 144 -13.58 7.92 13.91
CA ASN A 144 -13.60 7.29 15.23
C ASN A 144 -14.79 6.33 15.38
N GLN A 145 -14.86 5.65 16.54
CA GLN A 145 -15.92 4.69 16.82
C GLN A 145 -17.32 5.32 16.86
N GLN A 146 -17.45 6.57 17.33
CA GLN A 146 -18.76 7.22 17.43
C GLN A 146 -19.41 7.36 16.05
N GLN A 147 -18.66 7.80 15.04
CA GLN A 147 -19.13 7.88 13.65
C GLN A 147 -19.44 6.50 13.06
N LEU A 148 -18.65 5.49 13.41
CA LEU A 148 -18.89 4.12 12.98
C LEU A 148 -20.25 3.62 13.49
N GLU A 149 -20.55 3.82 14.78
CA GLU A 149 -21.83 3.38 15.36
C GLU A 149 -23.05 4.14 14.80
N LEU A 150 -22.88 5.37 14.32
CA LEU A 150 -23.95 6.09 13.60
C LEU A 150 -24.28 5.44 12.26
N LEU A 151 -23.26 4.93 11.55
CA LEU A 151 -23.44 4.32 10.23
C LEU A 151 -23.75 2.83 10.28
N ARG A 152 -23.31 2.12 11.31
CA ARG A 152 -23.52 0.69 11.51
C ARG A 152 -24.97 0.21 11.31
N PRO A 153 -26.01 0.88 11.84
CA PRO A 153 -27.38 0.43 11.61
C PRO A 153 -27.90 0.72 10.20
N LEU A 154 -27.25 1.62 9.46
CA LEU A 154 -27.67 2.06 8.12
C LEU A 154 -26.92 1.34 7.00
N LEU A 155 -25.68 0.92 7.27
CA LEU A 155 -24.81 0.19 6.37
C LEU A 155 -24.67 -1.23 6.90
N ALA A 156 -25.31 -2.19 6.23
CA ALA A 156 -25.19 -3.61 6.54
C ALA A 156 -23.83 -4.19 6.07
N LEU A 157 -22.74 -3.61 6.57
CA LEU A 157 -21.36 -3.96 6.23
C LEU A 157 -20.65 -4.65 7.41
N PRO A 158 -19.76 -5.62 7.15
CA PRO A 158 -18.87 -6.16 8.15
C PRO A 158 -17.97 -5.06 8.74
N ILE A 159 -17.66 -5.17 10.03
CA ILE A 159 -16.81 -4.23 10.75
C ILE A 159 -15.40 -4.80 10.87
N LEU A 160 -14.41 -3.98 10.51
CA LEU A 160 -13.01 -4.25 10.78
C LEU A 160 -12.55 -3.50 12.04
N ASP A 161 -12.25 -4.25 13.09
CA ASP A 161 -11.75 -3.75 14.37
C ASP A 161 -10.75 -4.73 15.04
N SER A 162 -10.42 -4.52 16.31
CA SER A 162 -9.49 -5.37 17.07
C SER A 162 -9.96 -6.82 17.27
N SER A 163 -11.24 -7.11 17.07
CA SER A 163 -11.83 -8.45 17.22
C SER A 163 -11.85 -9.24 15.90
N THR A 164 -11.55 -8.59 14.77
CA THR A 164 -11.54 -9.24 13.45
C THR A 164 -10.36 -10.21 13.33
N VAL A 165 -10.66 -11.51 13.23
CA VAL A 165 -9.66 -12.58 13.11
C VAL A 165 -9.30 -12.87 11.65
N HIS A 166 -10.27 -12.71 10.73
CA HIS A 166 -10.09 -12.97 9.31
C HIS A 166 -10.52 -11.76 8.49
N PHE A 167 -9.63 -11.30 7.63
CA PHE A 167 -9.88 -10.22 6.67
C PHE A 167 -10.32 -10.84 5.34
N THR A 168 -11.54 -10.52 4.92
CA THR A 168 -12.18 -10.97 3.68
C THR A 168 -12.16 -9.84 2.64
N ASN A 169 -12.06 -10.19 1.36
CA ASN A 169 -12.12 -9.21 0.27
C ASN A 169 -13.59 -8.85 -0.03
N GLU A 170 -14.19 -8.08 0.87
CA GLU A 170 -15.57 -7.60 0.78
C GLU A 170 -15.70 -6.16 1.32
N PRO A 171 -16.74 -5.41 0.92
CA PRO A 171 -16.90 -4.04 1.38
C PRO A 171 -17.05 -4.01 2.89
N LEU A 172 -16.34 -3.11 3.56
CA LEU A 172 -16.29 -3.07 5.02
C LEU A 172 -16.42 -1.65 5.59
N LEU A 173 -16.78 -1.61 6.87
CA LEU A 173 -16.81 -0.39 7.68
C LEU A 173 -15.70 -0.47 8.74
N THR A 174 -14.92 0.60 8.88
CA THR A 174 -13.78 0.63 9.80
C THR A 174 -13.48 2.04 10.30
N THR A 175 -12.49 2.17 11.18
CA THR A 175 -11.95 3.47 11.59
C THR A 175 -10.53 3.66 11.05
N VAL A 176 -10.06 4.92 11.00
CA VAL A 176 -8.69 5.25 10.59
C VAL A 176 -7.64 4.46 11.37
N GLN A 177 -7.90 4.15 12.64
CA GLN A 177 -7.01 3.36 13.49
C GLN A 177 -6.75 1.95 12.93
N TYR A 178 -7.81 1.26 12.50
CA TYR A 178 -7.73 -0.13 12.02
C TYR A 178 -7.45 -0.24 10.52
N ALA A 179 -7.71 0.84 9.75
CA ALA A 179 -7.34 0.90 8.34
C ALA A 179 -5.82 1.11 8.11
N LYS A 180 -5.06 1.51 9.14
CA LYS A 180 -3.63 1.83 9.01
C LYS A 180 -2.84 0.59 8.58
N GLY A 181 -2.13 0.72 7.46
CA GLY A 181 -1.32 -0.38 6.90
C GLY A 181 -2.09 -1.25 5.90
N LEU A 182 -3.38 -1.03 5.74
CA LEU A 182 -4.21 -1.67 4.72
C LEU A 182 -4.38 -0.76 3.50
N GLU A 183 -4.80 -1.34 2.38
CA GLU A 183 -5.04 -0.66 1.11
C GLU A 183 -6.33 -1.20 0.51
N PHE A 184 -7.09 -0.30 -0.12
CA PHE A 184 -8.39 -0.60 -0.70
C PHE A 184 -8.47 0.03 -2.09
N ASP A 185 -9.16 -0.63 -3.02
CA ASP A 185 -9.39 -0.06 -4.35
C ASP A 185 -10.20 1.23 -4.25
N THR A 186 -11.27 1.20 -3.45
CA THR A 186 -12.16 2.33 -3.22
C THR A 186 -12.19 2.68 -1.73
N VAL A 187 -12.04 3.96 -1.40
CA VAL A 187 -12.21 4.46 -0.04
C VAL A 187 -13.26 5.55 0.01
N ILE A 188 -14.18 5.43 0.97
CA ILE A 188 -15.20 6.42 1.26
C ILE A 188 -14.98 6.93 2.68
N ILE A 189 -14.76 8.24 2.84
CA ILE A 189 -14.58 8.90 4.14
C ILE A 189 -15.83 9.73 4.44
N PRO A 190 -16.69 9.28 5.37
CA PRO A 190 -17.85 10.06 5.80
C PRO A 190 -17.44 11.15 6.80
N PHE A 191 -18.33 12.14 6.97
CA PHE A 191 -18.20 13.23 7.96
C PHE A 191 -16.89 14.03 7.83
N LYS A 192 -16.52 14.42 6.60
CA LYS A 192 -15.30 15.21 6.33
C LYS A 192 -15.22 16.50 7.17
N GLU A 193 -16.35 17.14 7.43
CA GLU A 193 -16.47 18.36 8.25
C GLU A 193 -15.97 18.17 9.70
N SER A 194 -15.97 16.93 10.21
CA SER A 194 -15.50 16.62 11.55
C SER A 194 -13.97 16.70 11.73
N TYR A 195 -13.20 16.89 10.65
CA TYR A 195 -11.74 16.93 10.66
C TYR A 195 -11.21 18.36 10.78
N THR A 196 -11.33 18.96 11.96
CA THR A 196 -11.09 20.40 12.17
C THR A 196 -9.68 20.72 12.69
N THR A 197 -9.09 19.86 13.52
CA THR A 197 -7.78 20.08 14.12
C THR A 197 -6.64 19.61 13.21
N ASP A 198 -5.40 20.07 13.44
CA ASP A 198 -4.25 19.59 12.67
C ASP A 198 -3.97 18.09 12.88
N TYR A 199 -4.28 17.58 14.07
CA TYR A 199 -4.28 16.14 14.34
C TYR A 199 -5.30 15.42 13.44
N ASP A 200 -6.51 15.95 13.35
CA ASP A 200 -7.56 15.38 12.51
C ASP A 200 -7.17 15.41 11.03
N LYS A 201 -6.64 16.52 10.52
CA LYS A 201 -6.16 16.57 9.14
C LYS A 201 -5.09 15.51 8.85
N GLY A 202 -4.27 15.19 9.85
CA GLY A 202 -3.34 14.06 9.81
C GLY A 202 -4.04 12.70 9.68
N LEU A 203 -5.14 12.48 10.42
CA LEU A 203 -5.98 11.28 10.28
C LEU A 203 -6.67 11.23 8.90
N LEU A 204 -7.18 12.35 8.41
CA LEU A 204 -7.81 12.46 7.10
C LEU A 204 -6.82 12.10 5.99
N TYR A 205 -5.59 12.62 6.05
CA TYR A 205 -4.50 12.23 5.16
C TYR A 205 -4.25 10.71 5.18
N ILE A 206 -4.20 10.10 6.38
CA ILE A 206 -4.00 8.65 6.52
C ILE A 206 -5.14 7.89 5.83
N GLY A 207 -6.39 8.29 6.06
CA GLY A 207 -7.58 7.72 5.41
C GLY A 207 -7.53 7.82 3.89
N CYS A 208 -7.28 9.02 3.36
CA CYS A 208 -7.20 9.25 1.91
C CYS A 208 -6.12 8.39 1.25
N THR A 209 -4.96 8.24 1.90
CA THR A 209 -3.84 7.44 1.38
C THR A 209 -4.02 5.92 1.53
N ARG A 210 -5.18 5.45 2.00
CA ARG A 210 -5.56 4.03 1.90
C ARG A 210 -6.19 3.70 0.54
N ALA A 211 -6.62 4.71 -0.23
CA ALA A 211 -7.30 4.55 -1.51
C ALA A 211 -6.30 4.31 -2.64
N MET A 212 -6.53 3.26 -3.42
CA MET A 212 -5.72 2.98 -4.60
C MET A 212 -6.30 3.61 -5.86
N HIS A 213 -7.59 3.44 -6.13
CA HIS A 213 -8.20 3.82 -7.42
C HIS A 213 -9.22 4.94 -7.28
N GLU A 214 -10.12 4.83 -6.30
CA GLU A 214 -11.22 5.78 -6.11
C GLU A 214 -11.24 6.30 -4.67
N LEU A 215 -11.35 7.62 -4.53
CA LEU A 215 -11.50 8.29 -3.24
C LEU A 215 -12.77 9.14 -3.26
N MET A 216 -13.59 8.96 -2.24
CA MET A 216 -14.77 9.79 -2.00
C MET A 216 -14.76 10.34 -0.58
N LEU A 217 -15.07 11.63 -0.44
CA LEU A 217 -15.31 12.27 0.83
C LEU A 217 -16.76 12.76 0.85
N LEU A 218 -17.45 12.46 1.93
CA LEU A 218 -18.82 12.91 2.17
C LEU A 218 -18.83 13.87 3.35
N SER A 219 -19.49 15.01 3.19
CA SER A 219 -19.77 15.94 4.28
C SER A 219 -21.24 15.90 4.67
N LEU A 220 -21.56 16.11 5.95
CA LEU A 220 -22.93 16.30 6.45
C LEU A 220 -23.12 17.75 6.90
N ILE A 221 -24.10 18.46 6.33
CA ILE A 221 -24.36 19.90 6.63
C ILE A 221 -24.82 20.07 8.08
N ASP A 222 -25.68 19.16 8.56
CA ASP A 222 -26.19 19.17 9.93
C ASP A 222 -25.39 18.19 10.79
N ALA A 223 -24.10 18.48 10.98
CA ALA A 223 -23.33 17.85 12.05
C ALA A 223 -23.83 18.40 13.39
N VAL A 224 -24.66 17.60 14.08
CA VAL A 224 -25.17 17.85 15.44
C VAL A 224 -24.03 18.20 16.39
#